data_AF-A0A0L0MK96-F1
#
_entry.id   AF-A0A0L0MK96-F1
#
_cell.length_a   1.000
_cell.length_b   1.000
_cell.length_c   1.000
_cell.angle_alpha   90.00
_cell.angle_beta   90.00
_cell.angle_gamma   90.00
#
_symmetry.space_group_name_H-M   'P 1'
#
loop_
_entity.id
_entity.type
_entity.pdbx_description
1 polymer ?
#
loop_
_entity_poly.entity_id
_entity_poly.type
_entity_poly.pdbx_seq_one_letter_code
_entity_poly.pdbx_strand_id
1 'polypeptide(L)'
;MKDITKDLKKNAKIKILGFSLPIFGLISFILMLQLYFDYKPDCPPKISTVKGFPTWHTLITPLLMTMLISDLLVFIGKKTPILKDIGGGSILCILLPSFLLTYKFSENPAIKNLQDIVSNNMKSFNSGKGIGFPNFVVSAIIVGSFVNMDLKLLKKSFKKFFPLVL
;
A
#
# COMPACT_ATOMS: atom_id res chain seq x y z
N MET A 1 -20.78 21.09 -29.33
CA MET A 1 -20.58 21.36 -27.88
C MET A 1 -21.20 20.30 -26.94
N LYS A 2 -22.07 19.38 -27.43
CA LYS A 2 -22.66 18.29 -26.61
C LYS A 2 -21.81 17.02 -26.50
N ASP A 3 -20.81 16.84 -27.36
CA ASP A 3 -19.93 15.64 -27.32
C ASP A 3 -18.87 15.70 -26.21
N ILE A 4 -18.23 16.85 -26.00
CA ILE A 4 -17.19 17.03 -24.96
C ILE A 4 -17.75 16.75 -23.56
N THR A 5 -19.00 17.14 -23.28
CA THR A 5 -19.66 16.87 -21.99
C THR A 5 -20.01 15.39 -21.80
N LYS A 6 -20.21 14.63 -22.88
CA LYS A 6 -20.45 13.17 -22.83
C LYS A 6 -19.16 12.40 -22.52
N ASP A 7 -18.02 12.82 -23.07
CA ASP A 7 -16.72 12.22 -22.78
C ASP A 7 -16.22 12.51 -21.37
N LEU A 8 -16.51 13.70 -20.83
CA LEU A 8 -16.25 14.01 -19.41
C LEU A 8 -17.11 13.14 -18.48
N LYS A 9 -18.37 12.87 -18.84
CA LYS A 9 -19.29 12.03 -18.04
C LYS A 9 -18.96 10.54 -18.10
N LYS A 10 -18.35 10.07 -19.21
CA LYS A 10 -17.88 8.70 -19.39
C LYS A 10 -16.59 8.43 -18.60
N ASN A 11 -15.68 9.40 -18.54
CA ASN A 11 -14.47 9.34 -17.71
C ASN A 11 -14.76 9.47 -16.20
N ALA A 12 -15.86 10.15 -15.81
CA ALA A 12 -16.31 10.19 -14.42
C ALA A 12 -16.83 8.85 -13.88
N LYS A 13 -17.06 7.86 -14.75
CA LYS A 13 -17.58 6.53 -14.39
C LYS A 13 -16.52 5.42 -14.44
N ILE A 14 -15.24 5.79 -14.38
CA ILE A 14 -14.17 4.84 -14.07
C ILE A 14 -14.12 4.73 -12.54
N LYS A 15 -14.83 3.73 -12.00
CA LYS A 15 -14.74 3.38 -10.58
C LYS A 15 -13.42 2.68 -10.33
N ILE A 16 -12.46 3.42 -9.80
CA ILE A 16 -11.26 2.86 -9.19
C ILE A 16 -11.70 2.43 -7.78
N LEU A 17 -11.76 1.12 -7.56
CA LEU A 17 -12.19 0.45 -6.31
C LEU A 17 -13.56 0.82 -5.69
N GLY A 18 -14.45 1.49 -6.43
CA GLY A 18 -15.75 1.91 -5.91
C GLY A 18 -15.78 3.34 -5.33
N PHE A 19 -14.65 4.04 -5.32
CA PHE A 19 -14.59 5.48 -5.04
C PHE A 19 -14.76 6.30 -6.33
N SER A 20 -15.29 7.51 -6.20
CA SER A 20 -15.35 8.44 -7.33
C SER A 20 -13.96 9.05 -7.57
N LEU A 21 -13.58 9.15 -8.85
CA LEU A 21 -12.31 9.73 -9.34
C LEU A 21 -11.90 11.05 -8.63
N PRO A 22 -12.81 11.99 -8.27
CA PRO A 22 -12.40 13.20 -7.56
C PRO A 22 -11.93 12.97 -6.11
N ILE A 23 -12.41 11.94 -5.41
CA ILE A 23 -11.90 11.63 -4.05
C ILE A 23 -10.46 11.10 -4.12
N PHE A 24 -10.18 10.23 -5.10
CA PHE A 24 -8.82 9.73 -5.32
C PHE A 24 -7.85 10.87 -5.66
N GLY A 25 -8.29 11.83 -6.49
CA GLY A 25 -7.51 13.03 -6.81
C GLY A 25 -7.19 13.89 -5.58
N LEU A 26 -8.17 14.10 -4.69
CA LEU A 26 -7.98 14.88 -3.46
C LEU A 26 -7.00 14.21 -2.49
N ILE A 27 -7.10 12.90 -2.33
CA ILE A 27 -6.19 12.13 -1.48
C ILE A 27 -4.79 12.05 -2.10
N SER A 28 -4.67 11.92 -3.41
CA SER A 28 -3.37 12.00 -4.09
C SER A 28 -2.74 13.39 -3.94
N PHE A 29 -3.54 14.46 -3.94
CA PHE A 29 -3.05 15.82 -3.69
C PHE A 29 -2.52 15.99 -2.26
N ILE A 30 -3.20 15.42 -1.25
CA ILE A 30 -2.72 15.46 0.14
C ILE A 30 -1.39 14.71 0.31
N LEU A 31 -1.22 13.60 -0.41
CA LEU A 31 0.02 12.83 -0.46
C LEU A 31 1.18 13.64 -1.04
N MET A 32 0.92 14.33 -2.17
CA MET A 32 1.87 15.21 -2.83
C MET A 32 2.29 16.37 -1.91
N LEU A 33 1.33 16.93 -1.17
CA LEU A 33 1.61 17.97 -0.17
C LEU A 33 2.53 17.43 0.94
N GLN A 34 2.25 16.24 1.47
CA GLN A 34 3.06 15.59 2.51
C GLN A 34 4.49 15.32 2.04
N LEU A 35 4.66 14.82 0.80
CA LEU A 35 5.98 14.60 0.20
C LEU A 35 6.74 15.92 -0.05
N TYR A 36 6.04 16.99 -0.44
CA TYR A 36 6.65 18.30 -0.66
C TYR A 36 7.21 18.92 0.63
N PHE A 37 6.48 18.80 1.75
CA PHE A 37 6.97 19.29 3.05
C PHE A 37 8.20 18.52 3.56
N ASP A 38 8.40 17.28 3.10
CA ASP A 38 9.53 16.42 3.48
C ASP A 38 10.80 16.65 2.63
N TYR A 39 10.68 17.32 1.47
CA TYR A 39 11.81 17.66 0.60
C TYR A 39 12.79 18.68 1.23
N LYS A 40 12.44 19.32 2.36
CA LYS A 40 13.36 20.24 3.05
C LYS A 40 14.41 19.47 3.89
N PRO A 41 15.71 19.52 3.53
CA PRO A 41 16.71 18.56 3.98
C PRO A 41 17.42 18.88 5.32
N ASP A 42 16.87 19.74 6.18
CA ASP A 42 17.60 20.21 7.38
C ASP A 42 17.20 19.50 8.69
N CYS A 43 16.88 18.21 8.67
CA CYS A 43 16.81 17.42 9.91
C CYS A 43 17.32 15.97 9.74
N PRO A 44 18.29 15.52 10.57
CA PRO A 44 18.90 14.19 10.54
C PRO A 44 17.93 13.08 11.05
N PRO A 45 18.29 11.79 10.91
CA PRO A 45 17.35 10.66 10.86
C PRO A 45 16.91 10.24 12.27
N LYS A 46 15.99 10.99 12.86
CA LYS A 46 15.14 10.55 13.96
C LYS A 46 13.83 11.28 13.78
N ILE A 47 12.73 10.53 13.56
CA ILE A 47 11.33 10.97 13.73
C ILE A 47 11.18 12.48 13.46
N SER A 48 10.98 12.85 12.19
CA SER A 48 10.90 14.25 11.76
C SER A 48 9.96 15.06 12.65
N THR A 49 10.55 15.83 13.57
CA THR A 49 9.91 16.88 14.36
C THR A 49 10.31 18.22 13.75
N VAL A 50 9.42 18.81 12.96
CA VAL A 50 9.48 20.24 12.67
C VAL A 50 8.40 20.92 13.51
N LYS A 51 8.83 21.69 14.53
CA LYS A 51 7.98 22.55 15.39
C LYS A 51 6.72 21.88 15.95
N GLY A 52 6.88 20.86 16.79
CA GLY A 52 5.81 20.40 17.69
C GLY A 52 4.57 19.75 17.04
N PHE A 53 4.54 19.58 15.72
CA PHE A 53 3.52 18.81 15.01
C PHE A 53 4.19 17.68 14.21
N PRO A 54 3.93 16.40 14.52
CA PRO A 54 4.44 15.28 13.71
C PRO A 54 3.65 15.25 12.38
N THR A 55 4.29 15.67 11.28
CA THR A 55 3.71 15.60 9.93
C THR A 55 3.57 14.16 9.43
N TRP A 56 4.25 13.21 10.07
CA TRP A 56 4.19 11.78 9.81
C TRP A 56 3.56 11.07 11.01
N HIS A 57 2.35 10.52 10.85
CA HIS A 57 1.91 9.47 11.77
C HIS A 57 2.56 8.18 11.27
N THR A 58 3.33 7.52 12.14
CA THR A 58 4.07 6.27 11.83
C THR A 58 3.17 5.18 11.23
N LEU A 59 1.86 5.24 11.50
CA LEU A 59 0.84 4.34 10.97
C LEU A 59 0.08 4.91 9.75
N ILE A 60 -0.49 6.12 9.87
CA ILE A 60 -1.47 6.61 8.88
C ILE A 60 -0.86 6.87 7.53
N THR A 61 0.36 7.42 7.50
CA THR A 61 0.99 7.85 6.26
C THR A 61 1.45 6.67 5.41
N PRO A 62 2.16 5.66 5.94
CA PRO A 62 2.49 4.47 5.15
C PRO A 62 1.26 3.66 4.74
N LEU A 63 0.21 3.61 5.57
CA LEU A 63 -1.07 2.97 5.20
C LEU A 63 -1.74 3.68 4.01
N LEU A 64 -1.82 5.01 4.06
CA LEU A 64 -2.45 5.80 3.02
C LEU A 64 -1.62 5.77 1.72
N MET A 65 -0.29 5.80 1.82
CA MET A 65 0.63 5.59 0.70
C MET A 65 0.44 4.22 0.05
N THR A 66 0.45 3.14 0.84
CA THR A 66 0.26 1.77 0.32
C THR A 66 -1.12 1.62 -0.32
N MET A 67 -2.18 2.14 0.31
CA MET A 67 -3.53 2.08 -0.25
C MET A 67 -3.63 2.76 -1.61
N LEU A 68 -3.08 3.97 -1.77
CA LEU A 68 -3.14 4.69 -3.05
C LEU A 68 -2.31 4.03 -4.15
N ILE A 69 -1.07 3.64 -3.86
CA ILE A 69 -0.20 3.01 -4.85
C ILE A 69 -0.78 1.66 -5.26
N SER A 70 -1.29 0.88 -4.30
CA SER A 70 -1.94 -0.41 -4.55
C SER A 70 -3.18 -0.24 -5.42
N ASP A 71 -4.03 0.73 -5.15
CA ASP A 71 -5.26 0.95 -5.91
C ASP A 71 -4.95 1.35 -7.37
N LEU A 72 -4.00 2.27 -7.56
CA LEU A 72 -3.54 2.66 -8.89
C LEU A 72 -2.98 1.46 -9.67
N LEU A 73 -2.15 0.62 -9.04
CA LEU A 73 -1.57 -0.57 -9.68
C LEU A 73 -2.62 -1.65 -9.94
N VAL A 74 -3.59 -1.85 -9.05
CA VAL A 74 -4.69 -2.79 -9.27
C VAL A 74 -5.56 -2.34 -10.44
N PHE A 75 -5.79 -1.03 -10.58
CA PHE A 75 -6.53 -0.49 -11.72
C PHE A 75 -5.78 -0.72 -13.04
N ILE A 76 -4.48 -0.47 -13.08
CA ILE A 76 -3.63 -0.78 -14.24
C ILE A 76 -3.63 -2.30 -14.51
N GLY A 77 -3.43 -3.13 -13.48
CA GLY A 77 -3.32 -4.58 -13.59
C GLY A 77 -4.61 -5.25 -14.07
N LYS A 78 -5.79 -4.70 -13.75
CA LYS A 78 -7.09 -5.18 -14.26
C LYS A 78 -7.30 -4.89 -15.75
N LYS A 79 -6.65 -3.87 -16.29
CA LYS A 79 -6.72 -3.51 -17.71
C LYS A 79 -5.74 -4.29 -18.58
N THR A 80 -4.70 -4.88 -18.00
CA THR A 80 -3.68 -5.64 -18.73
C THR A 80 -4.16 -7.09 -18.97
N PRO A 81 -4.39 -7.51 -20.23
CA PRO A 81 -5.05 -8.79 -20.54
C PRO A 81 -4.25 -10.02 -20.11
N ILE A 82 -2.91 -9.97 -20.14
CA ILE A 82 -2.02 -11.08 -19.75
C ILE A 82 -2.04 -11.32 -18.23
N LEU A 83 -2.26 -10.25 -17.46
CA LEU A 83 -2.20 -10.27 -16.00
C LEU A 83 -3.56 -10.54 -15.36
N LYS A 84 -4.67 -10.28 -16.08
CA LYS A 84 -6.03 -10.38 -15.53
C LYS A 84 -6.38 -11.79 -15.01
N ASP A 85 -5.94 -12.85 -15.69
CA ASP A 85 -6.40 -14.22 -15.40
C ASP A 85 -5.62 -14.91 -14.27
N ILE A 86 -4.48 -14.35 -13.85
CA ILE A 86 -3.60 -14.90 -12.79
C ILE A 86 -3.72 -14.09 -11.47
N GLY A 87 -4.58 -13.08 -11.43
CA GLY A 87 -4.66 -12.16 -10.28
C GLY A 87 -3.64 -11.01 -10.36
N GLY A 88 -3.33 -10.58 -11.57
CA GLY A 88 -2.23 -9.66 -11.89
C GLY A 88 -2.34 -8.27 -11.29
N GLY A 89 -3.50 -7.85 -10.77
CA GLY A 89 -3.57 -6.66 -9.92
C GLY A 89 -2.68 -6.80 -8.67
N SER A 90 -2.73 -7.95 -8.00
CA SER A 90 -1.95 -8.24 -6.79
C SER A 90 -0.48 -8.50 -7.11
N ILE A 91 -0.19 -9.26 -8.17
CA ILE A 91 1.20 -9.50 -8.61
C ILE A 91 1.88 -8.19 -8.99
N LEU A 92 1.22 -7.33 -9.79
CA LEU A 92 1.77 -6.04 -10.19
C LEU A 92 2.00 -5.14 -8.97
N CYS A 93 1.07 -5.17 -8.00
CA CYS A 93 1.17 -4.44 -6.74
C CYS A 93 2.37 -4.84 -5.88
N ILE A 94 2.91 -6.06 -6.02
CA ILE A 94 4.11 -6.50 -5.30
C ILE A 94 5.36 -6.27 -6.13
N LEU A 95 5.31 -6.63 -7.41
CA LEU A 95 6.47 -6.58 -8.31
C LEU A 95 6.91 -5.14 -8.60
N LEU A 96 5.96 -4.23 -8.85
CA LEU A 96 6.29 -2.87 -9.26
C LEU A 96 6.91 -2.04 -8.12
N PRO A 97 6.39 -2.02 -6.88
CA PRO A 97 7.06 -1.32 -5.78
C PRO A 97 8.41 -1.93 -5.43
N SER A 98 8.55 -3.26 -5.51
CA SER A 98 9.84 -3.94 -5.33
C SER A 98 10.85 -3.48 -6.39
N PHE A 99 10.44 -3.46 -7.67
CA PHE A 99 11.28 -2.98 -8.76
C PHE A 99 11.63 -1.49 -8.60
N LEU A 100 10.67 -0.65 -8.22
CA LEU A 100 10.87 0.79 -8.05
C LEU A 100 11.83 1.10 -6.89
N LEU A 101 11.84 0.29 -5.84
CA LEU A 101 12.74 0.44 -4.70
C LEU A 101 14.15 -0.14 -4.97
N THR A 102 14.27 -1.15 -5.82
CA THR A 102 15.57 -1.77 -6.17
C THR A 102 16.27 -1.06 -7.34
N TYR A 103 15.52 -0.51 -8.30
CA TYR A 103 16.09 0.15 -9.46
C TYR A 103 16.62 1.54 -9.09
N LYS A 104 17.92 1.78 -9.31
CA LYS A 104 18.55 3.10 -9.11
C LYS A 104 18.23 3.97 -10.31
N PHE A 105 17.11 4.67 -10.27
CA PHE A 105 16.59 5.38 -11.45
C PHE A 105 17.49 6.53 -11.96
N SER A 106 18.38 7.14 -11.17
CA SER A 106 19.34 8.16 -11.66
C SER A 106 20.31 8.66 -10.56
N GLU A 107 21.46 9.23 -10.94
CA GLU A 107 22.37 10.05 -10.09
C GLU A 107 21.76 11.37 -9.60
N ASN A 108 20.52 11.68 -9.98
CA ASN A 108 19.82 12.87 -9.51
C ASN A 108 19.53 12.81 -7.99
N PRO A 109 20.05 13.75 -7.18
CA PRO A 109 19.94 13.70 -5.73
C PRO A 109 18.50 13.79 -5.23
N ALA A 110 17.61 14.50 -5.96
CA ALA A 110 16.21 14.65 -5.59
C ALA A 110 15.43 13.32 -5.65
N ILE A 111 15.67 12.49 -6.66
CA ILE A 111 14.96 11.20 -6.83
C ILE A 111 15.46 10.20 -5.80
N LYS A 112 16.77 10.21 -5.51
CA LYS A 112 17.38 9.36 -4.48
C LYS A 112 16.83 9.67 -3.09
N ASN A 113 16.74 10.94 -2.72
CA ASN A 113 16.18 11.35 -1.42
C ASN A 113 14.72 10.88 -1.26
N LEU A 114 13.90 11.03 -2.30
CA LEU A 114 12.51 10.54 -2.27
C LEU A 114 12.43 9.01 -2.12
N GLN A 115 13.29 8.27 -2.82
CA GLN A 115 13.35 6.80 -2.71
C GLN A 115 13.76 6.36 -1.30
N ASP A 116 14.73 7.05 -0.69
CA ASP A 116 15.19 6.77 0.68
C ASP A 116 14.11 7.07 1.72
N ILE A 117 13.38 8.19 1.59
CA ILE A 117 12.24 8.55 2.44
C ILE A 117 11.15 7.47 2.37
N VAL A 118 10.75 7.08 1.16
CA VAL A 118 9.70 6.06 0.96
C VAL A 118 10.15 4.70 1.48
N SER A 119 11.41 4.31 1.22
CA SER A 119 11.99 3.05 1.69
C SER A 119 12.04 2.98 3.22
N ASN A 120 12.47 4.05 3.88
CA ASN A 120 12.55 4.10 5.35
C ASN A 120 11.16 4.05 5.99
N ASN A 121 10.17 4.76 5.44
CA ASN A 121 8.80 4.70 5.93
C ASN A 121 8.20 3.28 5.79
N MET A 122 8.39 2.64 4.63
CA MET A 122 7.92 1.28 4.40
C MET A 122 8.65 0.24 5.27
N LYS A 123 9.95 0.43 5.52
CA LYS A 123 10.72 -0.42 6.43
C LYS A 123 10.24 -0.29 7.87
N SER A 124 9.97 0.92 8.36
CA SER A 124 9.42 1.15 9.70
C SER A 124 8.02 0.58 9.88
N PHE A 125 7.22 0.54 8.82
CA PHE A 125 5.89 -0.08 8.82
C PHE A 125 5.94 -1.62 8.82
N ASN A 126 6.83 -2.22 8.01
CA ASN A 126 6.92 -3.67 7.84
C ASN A 126 7.84 -4.38 8.84
N SER A 127 8.88 -3.72 9.36
CA SER A 127 9.87 -4.37 10.21
C SER A 127 9.34 -4.60 11.63
N GLY A 128 9.72 -5.73 12.22
CA GLY A 128 9.39 -6.09 13.61
C GLY A 128 10.01 -5.17 14.69
N LYS A 129 10.93 -4.27 14.30
CA LYS A 129 11.46 -3.20 15.17
C LYS A 129 10.60 -1.92 15.15
N GLY A 130 9.60 -1.86 14.27
CA GLY A 130 8.62 -0.77 14.17
C GLY A 130 7.23 -1.26 14.56
N ILE A 131 6.21 -0.91 13.76
CA ILE A 131 4.81 -1.29 14.02
C ILE A 131 4.57 -2.79 13.83
N GLY A 132 5.31 -3.44 12.92
CA GLY A 132 5.11 -4.86 12.62
C GLY A 132 3.71 -5.17 12.07
N PHE A 133 3.17 -4.29 11.21
CA PHE A 133 1.80 -4.42 10.67
C PHE A 133 1.54 -5.78 9.98
N PRO A 134 2.48 -6.35 9.19
CA PRO A 134 2.29 -7.68 8.61
C PRO A 134 2.08 -8.77 9.66
N ASN A 135 2.82 -8.74 10.78
CA ASN A 135 2.66 -9.71 11.85
C ASN A 135 1.29 -9.56 12.53
N PHE A 136 0.86 -8.33 12.78
CA PHE A 136 -0.46 -8.05 13.32
C PHE A 136 -1.58 -8.58 12.40
N VAL A 137 -1.50 -8.31 11.10
CA VAL A 137 -2.51 -8.77 10.12
C VAL A 137 -2.53 -10.29 10.03
N VAL A 138 -1.37 -10.94 9.92
CA VAL A 138 -1.27 -12.40 9.87
C VAL A 138 -1.84 -13.02 11.15
N SER A 139 -1.48 -12.50 12.33
CA SER A 139 -2.03 -12.96 13.60
C SER A 139 -3.55 -12.76 13.69
N ALA A 140 -4.07 -11.60 13.28
CA ALA A 140 -5.50 -11.31 13.31
C ALA A 140 -6.31 -12.23 12.39
N ILE A 141 -5.82 -12.53 11.19
CA ILE A 141 -6.48 -13.44 10.24
C ILE A 141 -6.44 -14.88 10.76
N ILE A 142 -5.31 -15.32 11.32
CA ILE A 142 -5.18 -16.67 11.90
C ILE A 142 -6.16 -16.83 13.07
N VAL A 143 -6.14 -15.91 14.03
CA VAL A 143 -7.04 -15.93 15.19
C VAL A 143 -8.50 -15.82 14.76
N GLY A 144 -8.82 -14.92 13.83
CA GLY A 144 -10.17 -14.79 13.29
C GLY A 144 -10.66 -16.06 12.61
N SER A 145 -9.78 -16.74 11.87
CA SER A 145 -10.11 -18.03 11.23
C SER A 145 -10.35 -19.14 12.26
N PHE A 146 -9.59 -19.18 13.35
CA PHE A 146 -9.81 -20.14 14.44
C PHE A 146 -11.09 -19.89 15.22
N VAL A 147 -11.39 -18.63 15.55
CA VAL A 147 -12.62 -18.26 16.28
C VAL A 147 -13.88 -18.55 15.46
N ASN A 148 -13.81 -18.40 14.13
CA ASN A 148 -14.93 -18.69 13.25
C ASN A 148 -15.16 -20.21 13.01
N MET A 149 -14.23 -21.07 13.41
CA MET A 149 -14.31 -22.51 13.16
C MET A 149 -14.97 -23.25 14.33
N ASP A 150 -15.82 -24.25 14.04
CA ASP A 150 -16.40 -25.09 15.08
C ASP A 150 -15.30 -25.89 15.83
N LEU A 151 -15.31 -25.81 17.17
CA LEU A 151 -14.30 -26.43 18.03
C LEU A 151 -14.21 -27.96 17.87
N LYS A 152 -15.31 -28.64 17.51
CA LYS A 152 -15.34 -30.09 17.29
C LYS A 152 -14.64 -30.46 15.98
N LEU A 153 -14.84 -29.67 14.92
CA LEU A 153 -14.13 -29.84 13.66
C LEU A 153 -12.65 -29.52 13.81
N LEU A 154 -12.31 -28.45 14.52
CA LEU A 154 -10.93 -28.07 14.78
C LEU A 154 -10.16 -29.20 15.48
N LYS A 155 -10.71 -29.77 16.56
CA LYS A 155 -10.07 -30.89 17.30
C LYS A 155 -9.92 -32.14 16.43
N LYS A 156 -10.88 -32.44 15.56
CA LYS A 156 -10.84 -33.58 14.63
C LYS A 156 -9.80 -33.38 13.52
N SER A 157 -9.70 -32.17 12.97
CA SER A 157 -8.72 -31.81 11.95
C SER A 157 -7.31 -31.79 12.53
N PHE A 158 -7.10 -31.23 13.72
CA PHE A 158 -5.78 -31.17 14.35
C PHE A 158 -5.19 -32.57 14.60
N LYS A 159 -6.03 -33.54 15.03
CA LYS A 159 -5.61 -34.94 15.23
C LYS A 159 -5.21 -35.65 13.92
N LYS A 160 -5.78 -35.25 12.77
CA LYS A 160 -5.42 -35.79 11.45
C LYS A 160 -4.25 -35.03 10.79
N PHE A 161 -4.11 -33.75 11.09
CA PHE A 161 -3.10 -32.87 10.51
C PHE A 161 -1.71 -33.10 11.12
N PHE A 162 -1.64 -33.29 12.45
CA PHE A 162 -0.36 -33.50 13.16
C PHE A 162 0.46 -34.70 12.63
N PRO A 163 -0.11 -35.90 12.42
CA PRO A 163 0.63 -37.05 11.85
C PRO A 163 0.84 -36.98 10.33
N LEU A 164 0.24 -36.01 9.62
CA LEU A 164 0.44 -35.85 8.18
C LEU A 164 1.58 -34.86 7.87
N VAL A 165 1.86 -33.96 8.80
CA VAL A 165 2.90 -32.92 8.68
C VAL A 165 4.22 -33.36 9.30
N LEU A 166 4.19 -34.31 10.23
CA LEU A 166 5.37 -34.94 10.85
C LEU A 166 5.83 -36.13 10.00
#